data_AF-A0A6C7C1E8-F1
#
_entry.id   AF-A0A6C7C1E8-F1
#
_cell.length_a   1.000
_cell.length_b   1.000
_cell.length_c   1.000
_cell.angle_alpha   90.00
_cell.angle_beta   90.00
_cell.angle_gamma   90.00
#
_symmetry.space_group_name_H-M   'P 1'
#
loop_
_entity.id
_entity.type
_entity.pdbx_description
1 polymer ?
#
loop_
_entity_poly.entity_id
_entity_poly.type
_entity_poly.pdbx_seq_one_letter_code
_entity_poly.pdbx_strand_id
1 'polypeptide(L)' 'MITETELNILKFMAEKGIDWNWMVQDRTLARRNTPGFSNVANIVINLVNHGLVGVVYGEDISRPRYIFSQNSFDF' A
#
# COMPACT_ATOMS: atom_id res chain seq x y z
N MET A 1 -1.64 -14.07 8.00
CA MET A 1 -2.16 -14.51 6.69
C MET A 1 -2.73 -13.28 6.02
N ILE A 2 -2.44 -13.07 4.74
CA ILE A 2 -2.84 -11.86 4.01
C ILE A 2 -4.17 -12.12 3.33
N THR A 3 -5.06 -11.13 3.41
CA THR A 3 -6.38 -11.17 2.78
C THR A 3 -6.29 -10.88 1.28
N GLU A 4 -7.27 -11.31 0.51
CA GLU A 4 -7.36 -10.98 -0.92
C GLU A 4 -7.39 -9.46 -1.16
N THR A 5 -8.02 -8.70 -0.27
CA THR A 5 -8.03 -7.23 -0.31
C THR A 5 -6.64 -6.65 -0.13
N GLU A 6 -5.87 -7.13 0.85
CA GLU A 6 -4.50 -6.71 1.09
C GLU A 6 -3.59 -7.07 -0.11
N LEU A 7 -3.79 -8.26 -0.71
CA LEU A 7 -3.05 -8.68 -1.91
C LEU A 7 -3.38 -7.80 -3.13
N ASN A 8 -4.64 -7.43 -3.33
CA ASN A 8 -5.05 -6.56 -4.43
C ASN A 8 -4.47 -5.14 -4.28
N ILE A 9 -4.41 -4.61 -3.07
CA ILE A 9 -3.75 -3.33 -2.78
C ILE A 9 -2.25 -3.44 -3.01
N LEU A 10 -1.62 -4.54 -2.59
CA LEU A 10 -0.20 -4.79 -2.82
C LEU A 10 0.13 -4.84 -4.32
N LYS A 11 -0.66 -5.54 -5.14
CA LYS A 11 -0.49 -5.56 -6.61
C LYS A 11 -0.65 -4.18 -7.22
N PHE A 12 -1.68 -3.44 -6.81
CA PHE A 12 -1.89 -2.07 -7.31
C PHE A 12 -0.75 -1.12 -6.89
N MET A 13 -0.19 -1.30 -5.68
CA MET A 13 1.03 -0.59 -5.27
C MET A 13 2.21 -0.91 -6.20
N ALA A 14 2.36 -2.16 -6.62
CA ALA A 14 3.49 -2.63 -7.44
C ALA A 14 3.46 -2.00 -8.83
N GLU A 15 2.26 -1.85 -9.39
CA GLU A 15 2.05 -1.15 -10.66
C GLU A 15 2.44 0.34 -10.60
N LYS A 16 2.41 0.97 -9.41
CA LYS A 16 2.67 2.40 -9.23
C LYS A 16 4.08 2.73 -8.75
N GLY A 17 4.82 1.77 -8.19
CA GLY A 17 6.20 1.98 -7.74
C GLY A 17 6.31 2.92 -6.54
N ILE A 18 7.32 3.81 -6.53
CA ILE A 18 7.72 4.64 -5.37
C ILE A 18 6.92 5.97 -5.29
N ASP A 19 6.25 6.37 -6.37
CA ASP A 19 5.47 7.61 -6.45
C ASP A 19 4.01 7.40 -6.01
N TRP A 20 3.80 7.12 -4.72
CA TRP A 20 2.43 6.96 -4.22
C TRP A 20 2.18 7.54 -2.82
N ASN A 21 0.92 7.96 -2.64
CA ASN A 21 0.32 8.44 -1.40
C ASN A 21 -0.99 7.68 -1.19
N TRP A 22 -1.21 7.14 0.02
CA TRP A 22 -2.38 6.33 0.35
C TRP A 22 -3.71 7.04 0.07
N MET A 23 -3.77 8.37 0.15
CA MET A 23 -4.97 9.15 -0.18
C MET A 23 -5.29 9.17 -1.68
N VAL A 24 -4.29 9.07 -2.55
CA VAL A 24 -4.48 9.01 -4.01
C VAL A 24 -4.93 7.61 -4.41
N GLN A 25 -4.36 6.60 -3.77
CA GLN A 25 -4.77 5.20 -3.85
C GLN A 25 -6.22 5.01 -3.43
N ASP A 26 -6.57 5.49 -2.24
CA ASP A 26 -7.91 5.35 -1.68
C ASP A 26 -8.98 5.94 -2.61
N ARG A 27 -8.71 7.11 -3.18
CA ARG A 27 -9.57 7.73 -4.20
C ARG A 27 -9.62 6.95 -5.51
N THR A 28 -8.52 6.32 -5.92
CA THR A 28 -8.48 5.52 -7.15
C THR A 28 -9.26 4.22 -6.99
N LEU A 29 -9.11 3.55 -5.85
CA LEU A 29 -9.84 2.34 -5.50
C LEU A 29 -11.34 2.63 -5.35
N ALA A 30 -11.71 3.77 -4.75
CA ALA A 30 -13.10 4.23 -4.70
C ALA A 30 -13.68 4.42 -6.10
N ARG A 31 -12.96 5.04 -7.04
CA ARG A 31 -13.41 5.18 -8.44
C ARG A 31 -13.57 3.86 -9.17
N ARG A 32 -12.81 2.83 -8.77
CA ARG A 32 -12.82 1.49 -9.37
C ARG A 32 -13.76 0.52 -8.64
N ASN A 33 -14.50 0.98 -7.61
CA ASN A 33 -15.29 0.14 -6.71
C ASN A 33 -14.49 -1.07 -6.18
N THR A 34 -13.19 -0.89 -5.94
CA THR A 34 -12.33 -1.97 -5.44
C THR A 34 -12.50 -2.12 -3.92
N PRO A 35 -12.72 -3.34 -3.41
CA PRO A 35 -12.75 -3.58 -1.96
C PRO A 35 -11.51 -3.03 -1.25
N GLY A 36 -11.70 -2.48 -0.05
CA GLY A 36 -10.61 -1.88 0.75
C GLY A 36 -10.45 -0.37 0.61
N PHE A 37 -11.21 0.29 -0.26
CA PHE A 37 -11.36 1.76 -0.24
C PHE A 37 -11.90 2.23 1.13
N SER A 38 -11.54 3.45 1.55
CA SER A 38 -11.68 4.02 2.90
C SER A 38 -10.84 3.37 4.01
N ASN A 39 -10.13 2.27 3.72
CA ASN A 39 -9.34 1.52 4.70
C ASN A 39 -7.87 1.31 4.27
N VAL A 40 -7.43 1.94 3.18
CA VAL A 40 -6.09 1.76 2.60
C VAL A 40 -4.98 2.05 3.61
N ALA A 41 -5.13 3.09 4.43
CA ALA A 41 -4.12 3.43 5.44
C ALA A 41 -3.86 2.28 6.43
N ASN A 42 -4.93 1.65 6.95
CA ASN A 42 -4.81 0.53 7.88
C ASN A 42 -4.25 -0.72 7.19
N ILE A 43 -4.67 -0.96 5.95
CA ILE A 43 -4.17 -2.09 5.15
C ILE A 43 -2.66 -1.95 4.88
N VAL A 44 -2.21 -0.75 4.54
CA VAL A 44 -0.79 -0.47 4.34
C VAL A 44 0.01 -0.66 5.63
N ILE A 45 -0.53 -0.22 6.78
CA ILE A 45 0.09 -0.47 8.10
C ILE A 45 0.22 -1.98 8.36
N ASN A 46 -0.83 -2.77 8.07
CA ASN A 46 -0.76 -4.22 8.21
C ASN A 46 0.30 -4.84 7.29
N LEU A 47 0.40 -4.40 6.04
CA LEU A 47 1.42 -4.85 5.09
C LEU A 47 2.84 -4.49 5.55
N VAL A 48 3.01 -3.33 6.20
CA VAL A 48 4.28 -2.94 6.83
C VAL A 48 4.60 -3.85 8.02
N ASN A 49 3.62 -4.13 8.88
CA ASN A 49 3.79 -5.04 10.02
C ASN A 49 4.11 -6.48 9.60
N HIS A 50 3.60 -6.91 8.44
CA HIS A 50 3.96 -8.19 7.82
C HIS A 50 5.30 -8.15 7.08
N GLY A 51 5.99 -7.01 7.07
CA GLY A 51 7.29 -6.84 6.43
C GLY A 51 7.23 -6.95 4.91
N LEU A 52 6.06 -6.75 4.29
CA LEU A 52 5.90 -6.74 2.83
C LEU A 52 6.12 -5.35 2.24
N VAL A 53 5.74 -4.33 2.99
CA VAL A 53 5.89 -2.94 2.57
C VAL A 53 6.89 -2.27 3.49
N GLY A 54 7.89 -1.61 2.92
CA GLY A 54 8.80 -0.72 3.64
C GLY A 54 8.27 0.71 3.66
N VAL A 55 8.60 1.46 4.70
CA VAL A 55 8.27 2.89 4.79
C VAL A 55 9.54 3.71 4.59
N VAL A 56 9.49 4.68 3.69
CA VAL A 56 10.57 5.63 3.40
C VAL A 56 10.11 7.02 3.78
N TYR A 57 10.76 7.59 4.78
CA TYR A 57 10.51 8.97 5.21
C TYR A 57 11.38 9.92 4.40
N GLY A 58 10.76 10.95 3.82
CA GLY A 58 11.47 12.11 3.28
C GLY A 58 11.68 13.18 4.36
N GLU A 59 12.02 14.40 3.93
CA GLU A 59 12.11 15.56 4.84
C GLU A 59 10.76 15.86 5.53
N ASP A 60 9.65 15.64 4.83
CA ASP A 60 8.30 15.72 5.38
C ASP A 60 7.82 14.33 5.85
N ILE A 61 7.96 14.08 7.16
CA ILE A 61 7.53 12.84 7.81
C ILE A 61 6.01 12.61 7.76
N SER A 62 5.21 13.65 7.49
CA SER A 62 3.75 13.53 7.37
C SER A 62 3.31 12.87 6.06
N ARG A 63 4.25 12.73 5.11
CA ARG A 63 4.02 12.14 3.78
C ARG A 63 5.02 11.01 3.50
N PRO A 64 4.97 9.92 4.27
CA PRO A 64 5.82 8.77 4.00
C PRO A 64 5.52 8.21 2.62
N ARG A 65 6.58 7.85 1.91
CA ARG A 65 6.52 7.00 0.72
C ARG A 65 6.64 5.56 1.18
N TYR A 66 6.18 4.63 0.37
CA TYR A 66 6.33 3.22 0.69
C TYR A 66 6.90 2.46 -0.50
N ILE A 67 7.69 1.44 -0.18
CA ILE A 67 8.40 0.61 -1.14
C ILE A 67 8.08 -0.86 -0.91
N PHE A 68 8.28 -1.68 -1.94
CA PHE A 68 8.21 -3.12 -1.78
C PHE A 68 9.42 -3.61 -0.99
N SER A 69 9.17 -4.48 -0.02
CA SER A 69 10.23 -5.26 0.61
C SER A 69 10.57 -6.49 -0.24
N GLN A 70 11.71 -7.11 0.06
CA GLN A 70 12.11 -8.36 -0.58
C GLN A 70 11.08 -9.49 -0.36
N ASN A 71 10.38 -9.49 0.77
CA ASN A 71 9.38 -10.50 1.12
C ASN A 71 8.08 -10.39 0.30
N SER A 72 7.87 -9.25 -0.38
CA SER A 72 6.72 -9.09 -1.28
C SER A 72 6.84 -9.87 -2.57
N PHE A 73 8.05 -10.28 -2.98
CA PHE A 73 8.23 -11.05 -4.21
C PHE A 73 7.76 -12.50 -4.11
N ASP A 74 7.46 -12.96 -2.89
CA ASP A 74 6.96 -14.31 -2.62
C ASP A 74 5.42 -14.44 -2.76
N PHE A 75 4.72 -13.36 -3.18
CA PHE A 75 3.26 -13.25 -3.30
C PHE A 75 2.82 -12.70 -4.67
#